data_AF-S2E2E5-F1
#
_entry.id   AF-S2E2E5-F1
#
_cell.length_a   1.000
_cell.length_b   1.000
_cell.length_c   1.000
_cell.angle_alpha   90.00
_cell.angle_beta   90.00
_cell.angle_gamma   90.00
#
_symmetry.space_group_name_H-M   'P 1'
#
loop_
_entity.id
_entity.type
_entity.pdbx_description
1 polymer ?
#
loop_
_entity_poly.entity_id
_entity_poly.type
_entity_poly.pdbx_seq_one_letter_code
_entity_poly.pdbx_strand_id
1 'polypeptide(L)'
;MKSRFFILSIMVMFIACQMDREFDSDLEEEDDENVSITDVDEVTDSLHETFFEFEVEGGDQNSAFQDQNEGLHGIYGVSRTDANNLEGNQLNIFNCFQSINLSLPQLNQIRAATNSFSACRNSEARIYKQEFNALLNQFETERKRLVDGHQGSPASLQAELQDLRQQFREALLNLKKDYSDDLKSCLRDYVSNIKRRLNDSQWESFKNCVVD
;
A
#
# COMPACT_ATOMS: atom_id res chain seq x y z
N MET A 1 -31.34 31.10 33.94
CA MET A 1 -32.41 30.75 32.97
C MET A 1 -31.91 29.55 32.18
N LYS A 2 -32.27 28.31 32.52
CA LYS A 2 -33.44 27.53 32.07
C LYS A 2 -33.63 27.51 30.54
N SER A 3 -33.21 26.42 29.88
CA SER A 3 -34.01 25.56 28.97
C SER A 3 -33.07 24.56 28.28
N ARG A 4 -33.15 23.25 28.56
CA ARG A 4 -34.13 22.24 28.09
C ARG A 4 -33.98 21.97 26.59
N PHE A 5 -33.36 20.82 26.24
CA PHE A 5 -34.01 19.56 25.83
C PHE A 5 -34.47 19.60 24.36
N PHE A 6 -33.91 18.72 23.51
CA PHE A 6 -34.72 17.87 22.65
C PHE A 6 -33.89 16.66 22.19
N ILE A 7 -34.21 15.51 22.77
CA ILE A 7 -33.86 14.18 22.28
C ILE A 7 -34.82 13.89 21.13
N LEU A 8 -34.31 13.53 19.95
CA LEU A 8 -35.11 12.92 18.90
C LEU A 8 -34.45 11.60 18.49
N SER A 9 -34.81 10.54 19.20
CA SER A 9 -34.58 9.16 18.79
C SER A 9 -35.48 8.85 17.59
N ILE A 10 -34.88 8.64 16.42
CA ILE A 10 -35.57 8.03 15.28
C ILE A 10 -35.25 6.54 15.31
N MET A 11 -36.21 5.78 15.84
CA MET A 11 -36.28 4.35 15.83
C MET A 11 -36.80 3.94 14.44
N VAL A 12 -35.91 3.46 13.56
CA VAL A 12 -36.30 2.90 12.26
C VAL A 12 -36.51 1.40 12.44
N MET A 13 -37.77 0.99 12.58
CA MET A 13 -38.21 -0.39 12.37
C MET A 13 -38.48 -0.60 10.87
N PHE A 14 -37.71 -1.47 10.21
CA PHE A 14 -38.13 -2.17 9.00
C PHE A 14 -37.80 -3.65 9.23
N ILE A 15 -38.80 -4.41 9.67
CA ILE A 15 -39.58 -5.38 8.87
C ILE A 15 -38.66 -6.45 8.28
N ALA A 16 -38.50 -7.52 9.07
CA ALA A 16 -38.01 -8.81 8.60
C ALA A 16 -39.07 -9.45 7.69
N CYS A 17 -38.76 -9.58 6.40
CA CYS A 17 -39.38 -10.59 5.55
C CYS A 17 -38.66 -11.91 5.80
N GLN A 18 -39.23 -12.76 6.66
CA GLN A 18 -38.93 -14.19 6.66
C GLN A 18 -39.58 -14.81 5.43
N MET A 19 -38.77 -15.18 4.45
CA MET A 19 -39.18 -16.03 3.34
C MET A 19 -38.43 -17.34 3.50
N ASP A 20 -39.07 -18.31 4.14
CA ASP A 20 -38.60 -19.69 4.20
C ASP A 20 -38.68 -20.27 2.78
N ARG A 21 -37.52 -20.42 2.14
CA ARG A 21 -37.30 -21.31 1.01
C ARG A 21 -36.28 -22.35 1.46
N GLU A 22 -36.77 -23.53 1.82
CA GLU A 22 -36.00 -24.75 1.71
C GLU A 22 -35.67 -24.93 0.22
N PHE A 23 -34.47 -24.51 -0.16
CA PHE A 23 -33.86 -24.80 -1.44
C PHE A 23 -32.81 -25.86 -1.20
N ASP A 24 -33.19 -27.08 -1.54
CA ASP A 24 -32.32 -28.26 -1.58
C ASP A 24 -31.39 -28.09 -2.78
N SER A 25 -30.13 -27.74 -2.54
CA SER A 25 -29.10 -27.66 -3.58
C SER A 25 -27.81 -28.31 -3.11
N ASP A 26 -27.82 -29.64 -3.12
CA ASP A 26 -26.62 -30.46 -3.29
C ASP A 26 -26.07 -30.26 -4.71
N LEU A 27 -25.49 -29.08 -4.96
CA LEU A 27 -24.58 -28.84 -6.07
C LEU A 27 -23.20 -28.66 -5.47
N GLU A 28 -22.44 -29.75 -5.44
CA GLU A 28 -20.99 -29.75 -5.28
C GLU A 28 -20.37 -28.97 -6.46
N GLU A 29 -20.32 -27.64 -6.33
CA GLU A 29 -19.40 -26.76 -7.07
C GLU A 29 -18.25 -26.36 -6.12
N GLU A 30 -17.53 -27.35 -5.60
CA GLU A 30 -16.29 -27.11 -4.86
C GLU A 30 -15.12 -27.55 -5.74
N ASP A 31 -14.40 -26.59 -6.34
CA ASP A 31 -12.93 -26.60 -6.44
C ASP A 31 -12.32 -25.50 -7.33
N ASP A 32 -13.11 -24.77 -8.14
CA ASP A 32 -12.52 -23.80 -9.09
C ASP A 32 -12.31 -22.38 -8.51
N GLU A 33 -13.04 -21.98 -7.46
CA GLU A 33 -12.85 -20.65 -6.83
C GLU A 33 -11.63 -20.56 -5.93
N ASN A 34 -11.16 -21.68 -5.36
CA ASN A 34 -10.08 -21.66 -4.36
C ASN A 34 -8.68 -21.48 -5.00
N VAL A 35 -8.48 -21.97 -6.23
CA VAL A 35 -7.21 -21.81 -6.98
C VAL A 35 -7.01 -20.37 -7.48
N SER A 36 -8.09 -19.63 -7.76
CA SER A 36 -7.98 -18.24 -8.23
C SER A 36 -7.59 -17.24 -7.12
N ILE A 37 -7.80 -17.59 -5.85
CA ILE A 37 -7.51 -16.69 -4.71
C ILE A 37 -6.02 -16.72 -4.37
N THR A 38 -5.38 -17.89 -4.46
CA THR A 38 -3.95 -18.05 -4.14
C THR A 38 -3.04 -17.26 -5.07
N ASP A 39 -3.34 -17.24 -6.37
CA ASP A 39 -2.57 -16.53 -7.39
C ASP A 39 -2.63 -15.00 -7.21
N VAL A 40 -3.80 -14.48 -6.83
CA VAL A 40 -3.96 -13.05 -6.55
C VAL A 40 -3.10 -12.63 -5.36
N ASP A 41 -3.01 -13.50 -4.35
CA ASP A 41 -2.25 -13.23 -3.13
C ASP A 41 -0.76 -13.26 -3.39
N GLU A 42 -0.27 -14.21 -4.19
CA GLU A 42 1.13 -14.25 -4.61
C GLU A 42 1.56 -12.96 -5.33
N VAL A 43 0.78 -12.51 -6.32
CA VAL A 43 1.07 -11.26 -7.05
C VAL A 43 0.96 -10.04 -6.14
N THR A 44 -0.02 -10.03 -5.23
CA THR A 44 -0.21 -8.93 -4.27
C THR A 44 0.99 -8.84 -3.33
N ASP A 45 1.45 -9.97 -2.81
CA ASP A 45 2.56 -10.04 -1.86
C ASP A 45 3.86 -9.61 -2.52
N SER A 46 4.17 -10.13 -3.71
CA SER A 46 5.35 -9.73 -4.50
C SER A 46 5.37 -8.22 -4.76
N LEU A 47 4.25 -7.64 -5.20
CA LEU A 47 4.16 -6.19 -5.41
C LEU A 47 4.25 -5.39 -4.09
N HIS A 48 3.69 -5.91 -3.00
CA HIS A 48 3.68 -5.25 -1.71
C HIS A 48 5.05 -5.26 -1.02
N GLU A 49 5.92 -6.25 -1.28
CA GLU A 49 7.28 -6.30 -0.75
C GLU A 49 8.07 -5.02 -1.06
N THR A 50 7.83 -4.40 -2.21
CA THR A 50 8.46 -3.12 -2.60
C THR A 50 8.15 -1.97 -1.63
N PHE A 51 7.06 -2.05 -0.85
CA PHE A 51 6.75 -1.07 0.20
C PHE A 51 7.74 -1.15 1.37
N PHE A 52 8.35 -2.31 1.61
CA PHE A 52 9.33 -2.54 2.68
C PHE A 52 10.78 -2.37 2.21
N GLU A 53 11.01 -2.07 0.94
CA GLU A 53 12.33 -1.71 0.42
C GLU A 53 12.64 -0.26 0.80
N PHE A 54 13.54 -0.06 1.76
CA PHE A 54 14.01 1.27 2.14
C PHE A 54 15.45 1.24 2.63
N GLU A 55 16.12 2.39 2.46
CA GLU A 55 17.45 2.65 2.98
C GLU A 55 17.45 3.94 3.80
N VAL A 56 18.11 3.91 4.95
CA VAL A 56 18.27 5.10 5.80
C VAL A 56 19.56 5.79 5.40
N GLU A 57 19.42 6.91 4.70
CA GLU A 57 20.54 7.76 4.31
C GLU A 57 20.73 8.95 5.27
N GLY A 58 21.96 9.43 5.32
CA GLY A 58 22.36 10.53 6.19
C GLY A 58 22.29 10.18 7.68
N GLY A 59 21.77 11.09 8.50
CA GLY A 59 21.69 10.91 9.95
C GLY A 59 23.06 10.91 10.63
N ASP A 60 24.03 11.60 10.02
CA ASP A 60 25.39 11.72 10.56
C ASP A 60 25.66 13.14 11.10
N GLN A 61 26.93 13.42 11.41
CA GLN A 61 27.32 14.70 11.98
C GLN A 61 27.08 15.87 11.02
N ASN A 62 27.19 15.63 9.70
CA ASN A 62 27.18 16.65 8.65
C ASN A 62 25.91 16.62 7.79
N SER A 63 25.18 15.50 7.79
CA SER A 63 24.00 15.31 6.97
C SER A 63 22.77 15.00 7.83
N ALA A 64 21.65 15.63 7.48
CA ALA A 64 20.34 15.25 8.00
C ALA A 64 19.97 13.85 7.51
N PHE A 65 19.10 13.16 8.24
CA PHE A 65 18.31 12.05 7.73
C PHE A 65 17.64 12.49 6.44
N GLN A 66 17.88 11.72 5.39
CA GLN A 66 17.25 11.90 4.10
C GLN A 66 16.40 10.68 3.78
N ASP A 67 15.43 10.91 2.93
CA ASP A 67 14.59 9.87 2.41
C ASP A 67 14.59 9.92 0.88
N GLN A 68 15.18 8.89 0.28
CA GLN A 68 15.09 8.68 -1.16
C GLN A 68 13.98 7.68 -1.54
N ASN A 69 13.47 6.90 -0.57
CA ASN A 69 12.47 5.87 -0.82
C ASN A 69 11.62 5.61 0.43
N GLU A 70 10.54 6.39 0.56
CA GLU A 70 9.56 6.23 1.65
C GLU A 70 8.73 4.96 1.50
N GLY A 71 8.99 4.11 0.50
CA GLY A 71 8.21 2.92 0.12
C GLY A 71 6.97 3.21 -0.71
N LEU A 72 6.61 4.48 -0.93
CA LEU A 72 5.49 4.86 -1.80
C LEU A 72 5.91 5.03 -3.28
N HIS A 73 7.02 4.41 -3.66
CA HIS A 73 7.46 4.30 -5.05
C HIS A 73 6.89 3.02 -5.68
N GLY A 74 7.27 2.70 -6.91
CA GLY A 74 6.81 1.48 -7.57
C GLY A 74 5.27 1.44 -7.72
N ILE A 75 4.65 0.33 -7.33
CA ILE A 75 3.19 0.16 -7.43
C ILE A 75 2.43 1.23 -6.64
N TYR A 76 2.96 1.66 -5.51
CA TYR A 76 2.42 2.76 -4.69
C TYR A 76 2.80 4.15 -5.19
N GLY A 77 3.46 4.25 -6.35
CA GLY A 77 3.72 5.48 -7.11
C GLY A 77 2.68 5.75 -8.21
N VAL A 78 1.93 4.74 -8.68
CA VAL A 78 0.93 4.87 -9.78
C VAL A 78 -0.09 6.00 -9.54
N SER A 79 -0.09 7.00 -10.40
CA SER A 79 -1.04 8.11 -10.37
C SER A 79 -2.20 7.89 -11.35
N ARG A 80 -3.26 8.71 -11.21
CA ARG A 80 -4.38 8.71 -12.18
C ARG A 80 -3.94 9.13 -13.59
N THR A 81 -2.88 9.94 -13.69
CA THR A 81 -2.29 10.34 -14.98
C THR A 81 -1.56 9.18 -15.65
N ASP A 82 -0.97 8.26 -14.88
CA ASP A 82 -0.29 7.08 -15.41
C ASP A 82 -1.28 6.06 -16.00
N ALA A 83 -2.51 6.01 -15.49
CA ALA A 83 -3.56 5.21 -16.11
C ALA A 83 -3.84 5.63 -17.57
N ASN A 84 -3.68 6.91 -17.91
CA ASN A 84 -3.87 7.39 -19.27
C ASN A 84 -2.65 7.11 -20.16
N ASN A 85 -1.48 6.92 -19.56
CA ASN A 85 -0.23 6.65 -20.24
C ASN A 85 0.42 5.37 -19.66
N LEU A 86 -0.14 4.22 -20.01
CA LEU A 86 0.41 2.89 -19.66
C LEU A 86 1.79 2.64 -20.32
N GLU A 87 2.36 3.62 -21.02
CA GLU A 87 3.72 3.67 -21.56
C GLU A 87 4.72 4.38 -20.60
N GLY A 88 4.29 4.73 -19.38
CA GLY A 88 5.13 5.41 -18.39
C GLY A 88 6.33 4.56 -17.92
N ASN A 89 7.53 4.97 -18.35
CA ASN A 89 8.85 4.32 -18.23
C ASN A 89 9.36 3.88 -16.83
N GLN A 90 8.58 3.91 -15.74
CA GLN A 90 9.13 3.72 -14.40
C GLN A 90 8.47 2.64 -13.53
N LEU A 91 7.40 2.00 -13.99
CA LEU A 91 6.66 1.02 -13.16
C LEU A 91 6.59 -0.34 -13.84
N ASN A 92 7.25 -1.35 -13.27
CA ASN A 92 7.36 -2.71 -13.81
C ASN A 92 6.00 -3.32 -14.19
N ILE A 93 4.94 -3.03 -13.44
CA ILE A 93 3.60 -3.55 -13.71
C ILE A 93 3.03 -3.11 -15.07
N PHE A 94 3.36 -1.91 -15.56
CA PHE A 94 2.87 -1.44 -16.86
C PHE A 94 3.61 -2.11 -18.01
N ASN A 95 4.90 -2.44 -17.84
CA ASN A 95 5.64 -3.25 -18.79
C ASN A 95 5.02 -4.66 -18.90
N CYS A 96 4.56 -5.22 -17.78
CA CYS A 96 3.83 -6.49 -17.78
C CYS A 96 2.46 -6.43 -18.49
N PHE A 97 1.79 -5.29 -18.50
CA PHE A 97 0.60 -5.12 -19.33
C PHE A 97 0.92 -4.99 -20.82
N GLN A 98 2.08 -4.46 -21.18
CA GLN A 98 2.51 -4.35 -22.58
C GLN A 98 2.96 -5.71 -23.15
N SER A 99 3.48 -6.60 -22.31
CA SER A 99 3.90 -7.94 -22.75
C SER A 99 2.71 -8.87 -23.04
N ILE A 100 1.53 -8.56 -22.50
CA ILE A 100 0.31 -9.31 -22.75
C ILE A 100 -0.57 -8.56 -23.76
N ASN A 101 -0.98 -9.23 -24.84
CA ASN A 101 -1.77 -8.60 -25.90
C ASN A 101 -3.20 -8.26 -25.40
N LEU A 102 -3.38 -7.08 -24.82
CA LEU A 102 -4.67 -6.60 -24.32
C LEU A 102 -5.53 -6.02 -25.43
N SER A 103 -6.81 -6.37 -25.43
CA SER A 103 -7.81 -5.68 -26.25
C SER A 103 -8.10 -4.27 -25.72
N LEU A 104 -8.57 -3.37 -26.58
CA LEU A 104 -8.95 -2.01 -26.18
C LEU A 104 -9.99 -1.97 -25.03
N PRO A 105 -11.02 -2.84 -25.00
CA PRO A 105 -11.92 -2.93 -23.84
C PRO A 105 -11.20 -3.32 -22.54
N GLN A 106 -10.30 -4.31 -22.58
CA GLN A 106 -9.52 -4.73 -21.40
C GLN A 106 -8.63 -3.59 -20.89
N LEU A 107 -7.95 -2.88 -21.79
CA LEU A 107 -7.14 -1.71 -21.44
C LEU A 107 -7.98 -0.67 -20.69
N ASN A 108 -9.16 -0.32 -21.20
CA ASN A 108 -10.04 0.66 -20.54
C ASN A 108 -10.51 0.20 -19.15
N GLN A 109 -10.77 -1.10 -18.98
CA GLN A 109 -11.14 -1.67 -17.68
C GLN A 109 -9.97 -1.68 -16.69
N ILE A 110 -8.76 -1.99 -17.14
CA ILE A 110 -7.54 -1.92 -16.32
C ILE A 110 -7.30 -0.48 -15.88
N ARG A 111 -7.44 0.51 -16.77
CA ARG A 111 -7.36 1.93 -16.41
C ARG A 111 -8.37 2.33 -15.33
N ALA A 112 -9.60 1.82 -15.41
CA ALA A 112 -10.61 2.06 -14.38
C ALA A 112 -10.18 1.43 -13.04
N ALA A 113 -9.66 0.20 -13.06
CA ALA A 113 -9.12 -0.46 -11.86
C ALA A 113 -7.94 0.31 -11.26
N THR A 114 -7.02 0.81 -12.09
CA THR A 114 -5.88 1.63 -11.65
C THR A 114 -6.33 2.94 -10.99
N ASN A 115 -7.38 3.57 -11.53
CA ASN A 115 -7.97 4.76 -10.92
C ASN A 115 -8.58 4.46 -9.54
N SER A 116 -9.29 3.33 -9.41
CA SER A 116 -9.84 2.89 -8.12
C SER A 116 -8.74 2.58 -7.10
N PHE A 117 -7.68 1.89 -7.53
CA PHE A 117 -6.50 1.62 -6.69
C PHE A 117 -5.84 2.92 -6.21
N SER A 118 -5.58 3.85 -7.13
CA SER A 118 -5.00 5.16 -6.80
C SER A 118 -5.87 5.91 -5.79
N ALA A 119 -7.20 5.89 -5.95
CA ALA A 119 -8.11 6.52 -5.00
C ALA A 119 -8.05 5.86 -3.62
N CYS A 120 -8.07 4.52 -3.54
CA CYS A 120 -7.97 3.75 -2.31
C CYS A 120 -6.67 4.07 -1.57
N ARG A 121 -5.52 3.88 -2.21
CA ARG A 121 -4.23 4.06 -1.54
C ARG A 121 -3.95 5.51 -1.15
N ASN A 122 -4.53 6.50 -1.84
CA ASN A 122 -4.25 7.92 -1.56
C ASN A 122 -4.79 8.36 -0.19
N SER A 123 -5.83 7.71 0.35
CA SER A 123 -6.28 8.01 1.72
C SER A 123 -5.19 7.63 2.72
N GLU A 124 -4.68 6.39 2.62
CA GLU A 124 -3.69 5.83 3.53
C GLU A 124 -2.32 6.47 3.34
N ALA A 125 -1.86 6.60 2.10
CA ALA A 125 -0.58 7.20 1.76
C ALA A 125 -0.45 8.64 2.29
N ARG A 126 -1.55 9.39 2.37
CA ARG A 126 -1.52 10.75 2.94
C ARG A 126 -1.25 10.73 4.44
N ILE A 127 -1.88 9.83 5.19
CA ILE A 127 -1.72 9.73 6.64
C ILE A 127 -0.31 9.18 6.93
N TYR A 128 0.08 8.11 6.25
CA TYR A 128 1.44 7.57 6.30
C TYR A 128 2.51 8.65 6.08
N LYS A 129 2.39 9.46 5.02
CA LYS A 129 3.34 10.56 4.74
C LYS A 129 3.40 11.57 5.90
N GLN A 130 2.27 11.87 6.55
CA GLN A 130 2.25 12.81 7.67
C GLN A 130 3.00 12.23 8.88
N GLU A 131 2.73 10.99 9.23
CA GLU A 131 3.38 10.31 10.35
C GLU A 131 4.86 10.03 10.08
N PHE A 132 5.20 9.66 8.84
CA PHE A 132 6.58 9.52 8.39
C PHE A 132 7.35 10.83 8.54
N ASN A 133 6.79 11.96 8.08
CA ASN A 133 7.41 13.27 8.25
C ASN A 133 7.55 13.67 9.73
N ALA A 134 6.59 13.31 10.58
CA ALA A 134 6.68 13.54 12.02
C ALA A 134 7.83 12.72 12.64
N LEU A 135 7.94 11.45 12.27
CA LEU A 135 9.01 10.55 12.68
C LEU A 135 10.38 11.09 12.24
N LEU A 136 10.53 11.49 10.98
CA LEU A 136 11.75 12.07 10.43
C LEU A 136 12.18 13.32 11.21
N ASN A 137 11.24 14.23 11.48
CA ASN A 137 11.51 15.45 12.26
C ASN A 137 11.92 15.13 13.70
N GLN A 138 11.30 14.15 14.35
CA GLN A 138 11.67 13.72 15.69
C GLN A 138 13.13 13.26 15.73
N PHE A 139 13.53 12.39 14.82
CA PHE A 139 14.90 11.87 14.76
C PHE A 139 15.91 12.93 14.33
N GLU A 140 15.53 13.89 13.47
CA GLU A 140 16.37 15.04 13.14
C GLU A 140 16.62 15.98 14.34
N THR A 141 15.60 16.22 15.15
CA THR A 141 15.75 16.99 16.39
C THR A 141 16.71 16.29 17.35
N GLU A 142 16.57 14.97 17.50
CA GLU A 142 17.45 14.19 18.38
C GLU A 142 18.90 14.17 17.86
N ARG A 143 19.09 14.00 16.55
CA ARG A 143 20.41 14.09 15.91
C ARG A 143 21.10 15.42 16.22
N LYS A 144 20.39 16.54 16.03
CA LYS A 144 20.93 17.89 16.34
C LYS A 144 21.29 18.01 17.82
N ARG A 145 20.44 17.49 18.71
CA ARG A 145 20.70 17.48 20.16
C ARG A 145 21.99 16.72 20.50
N LEU A 146 22.22 15.56 19.89
CA LEU A 146 23.46 14.79 20.08
C LEU A 146 24.68 15.56 19.57
N VAL A 147 24.60 16.12 18.36
CA VAL A 147 25.71 16.88 17.75
C VAL A 147 26.07 18.13 18.57
N ASP A 148 25.06 18.95 18.93
CA ASP A 148 25.28 20.21 19.65
C ASP A 148 25.69 20.00 21.11
N GLY A 149 25.19 18.91 21.72
CA GLY A 149 25.45 18.57 23.12
C GLY A 149 26.76 17.80 23.35
N HIS A 150 27.43 17.33 22.29
CA HIS A 150 28.56 16.42 22.44
C HIS A 150 29.79 17.09 23.05
N GLN A 151 30.34 16.50 24.11
CA GLN A 151 31.60 16.92 24.74
C GLN A 151 32.67 15.80 24.69
N GLY A 152 32.34 14.66 24.09
CA GLY A 152 33.20 13.48 24.03
C GLY A 152 34.14 13.45 22.82
N SER A 153 34.66 12.26 22.52
CA SER A 153 35.48 12.06 21.33
C SER A 153 34.63 11.96 20.06
N PRO A 154 35.16 12.26 18.86
CA PRO A 154 34.44 12.05 17.61
C PRO A 154 33.93 10.61 17.43
N ALA A 155 34.68 9.62 17.90
CA ALA A 155 34.29 8.21 17.83
C ALA A 155 33.06 7.89 18.67
N SER A 156 32.90 8.52 19.85
CA SER A 156 31.71 8.29 20.67
C SER A 156 30.47 8.95 20.08
N LEU A 157 30.59 10.14 19.47
CA LEU A 157 29.48 10.75 18.73
C LEU A 157 29.06 9.88 17.54
N GLN A 158 30.01 9.35 16.79
CA GLN A 158 29.72 8.47 15.67
C GLN A 158 28.94 7.22 16.12
N ALA A 159 29.30 6.63 17.25
CA ALA A 159 28.56 5.49 17.80
C ALA A 159 27.13 5.86 18.21
N GLU A 160 26.94 7.01 18.87
CA GLU A 160 25.60 7.52 19.24
C GLU A 160 24.72 7.80 18.00
N LEU A 161 25.30 8.37 16.95
CA LEU A 161 24.59 8.62 15.68
C LEU A 161 24.25 7.32 14.94
N GLN A 162 25.12 6.31 14.98
CA GLN A 162 24.83 4.99 14.42
C GLN A 162 23.68 4.30 15.15
N ASP A 163 23.65 4.38 16.48
CA ASP A 163 22.54 3.87 17.28
C ASP A 163 21.23 4.60 16.95
N LEU A 164 21.26 5.93 16.83
CA LEU A 164 20.10 6.72 16.42
C LEU A 164 19.58 6.31 15.03
N ARG A 165 20.47 6.03 14.07
CA ARG A 165 20.09 5.52 12.74
C ARG A 165 19.40 4.16 12.82
N GLN A 166 19.87 3.26 13.67
CA GLN A 166 19.25 1.95 13.87
C GLN A 166 17.85 2.10 14.49
N GLN A 167 17.71 2.95 15.51
CA GLN A 167 16.41 3.25 16.10
C GLN A 167 15.43 3.86 15.09
N PHE A 168 15.89 4.75 14.21
CA PHE A 168 15.06 5.29 13.13
C PHE A 168 14.60 4.20 12.16
N ARG A 169 15.51 3.31 11.76
CA ARG A 169 15.20 2.17 10.87
C ARG A 169 14.10 1.28 11.47
N GLU A 170 14.19 0.97 12.75
CA GLU A 170 13.20 0.14 13.45
C GLU A 170 11.85 0.85 13.59
N ALA A 171 11.86 2.14 13.94
CA ALA A 171 10.65 2.94 14.03
C ALA A 171 9.95 3.07 12.67
N LEU A 172 10.72 3.27 11.59
CA LEU A 172 10.19 3.31 10.22
C LEU A 172 9.60 1.96 9.79
N LEU A 173 10.26 0.84 10.13
CA LEU A 173 9.72 -0.49 9.84
C LEU A 173 8.39 -0.72 10.57
N ASN A 174 8.28 -0.30 11.82
CA ASN A 174 7.03 -0.41 12.58
C ASN A 174 5.93 0.47 11.97
N LEU A 175 6.24 1.72 11.62
CA LEU A 175 5.32 2.59 10.90
C LEU A 175 4.83 1.92 9.61
N LYS A 176 5.72 1.35 8.80
CA LYS A 176 5.31 0.62 7.58
C LYS A 176 4.38 -0.56 7.89
N LYS A 177 4.65 -1.33 8.95
CA LYS A 177 3.76 -2.43 9.36
C LYS A 177 2.37 -1.95 9.72
N ASP A 178 2.25 -0.80 10.40
CA ASP A 178 0.97 -0.24 10.81
C ASP A 178 0.06 0.11 9.62
N TYR A 179 0.64 0.46 8.46
CA TYR A 179 -0.09 0.77 7.23
C TYR A 179 -0.12 -0.38 6.21
N SER A 180 0.55 -1.49 6.51
CA SER A 180 0.77 -2.58 5.55
C SER A 180 -0.55 -3.22 5.14
N ASP A 181 -1.39 -3.60 6.11
CA ASP A 181 -2.65 -4.31 5.84
C ASP A 181 -3.60 -3.49 4.98
N ASP A 182 -3.76 -2.19 5.26
CA ASP A 182 -4.67 -1.32 4.50
C ASP A 182 -4.16 -1.08 3.06
N LEU A 183 -2.87 -0.79 2.91
CA LEU A 183 -2.25 -0.61 1.59
C LEU A 183 -2.25 -1.92 0.78
N LYS A 184 -2.06 -3.06 1.44
CA LYS A 184 -2.09 -4.39 0.83
C LYS A 184 -3.52 -4.77 0.43
N SER A 185 -4.53 -4.40 1.22
CA SER A 185 -5.94 -4.58 0.85
C SER A 185 -6.31 -3.82 -0.42
N CYS A 186 -5.93 -2.54 -0.53
CA CYS A 186 -6.13 -1.77 -1.77
C CYS A 186 -5.47 -2.44 -2.99
N LEU A 187 -4.27 -3.01 -2.80
CA LEU A 187 -3.52 -3.69 -3.84
C LEU A 187 -4.15 -5.03 -4.23
N ARG A 188 -4.59 -5.82 -3.25
CA ARG A 188 -5.30 -7.09 -3.47
C ARG A 188 -6.56 -6.89 -4.30
N ASP A 189 -7.35 -5.86 -3.99
CA ASP A 189 -8.53 -5.51 -4.77
C ASP A 189 -8.16 -5.14 -6.21
N TYR A 190 -7.07 -4.40 -6.41
CA TYR A 190 -6.58 -4.04 -7.73
C TYR A 190 -6.16 -5.27 -8.55
N VAL A 191 -5.34 -6.15 -7.97
CA VAL A 191 -4.90 -7.40 -8.59
C VAL A 191 -6.07 -8.34 -8.90
N SER A 192 -7.01 -8.48 -7.96
CA SER A 192 -8.28 -9.21 -8.16
C SER A 192 -9.10 -8.64 -9.31
N ASN A 193 -9.10 -7.31 -9.44
CA ASN A 193 -9.75 -6.67 -10.58
C ASN A 193 -9.03 -7.05 -11.87
N ILE A 194 -7.70 -6.97 -11.93
CA ILE A 194 -6.92 -7.35 -13.11
C ILE A 194 -7.20 -8.81 -13.54
N LYS A 195 -7.07 -9.79 -12.62
CA LYS A 195 -7.30 -11.22 -12.91
C LYS A 195 -8.63 -11.46 -13.62
N ARG A 196 -9.72 -10.86 -13.13
CA ARG A 196 -11.07 -11.01 -13.72
C ARG A 196 -11.23 -10.46 -15.15
N ARG A 197 -10.29 -9.66 -15.66
CA ARG A 197 -10.33 -9.09 -17.01
C ARG A 197 -9.39 -9.80 -17.97
N LEU A 198 -8.46 -10.59 -17.45
CA LEU A 198 -7.53 -11.38 -18.23
C LEU A 198 -8.08 -12.79 -18.40
N ASN A 199 -7.88 -13.40 -19.57
CA ASN A 199 -8.02 -14.85 -19.68
C ASN A 199 -6.83 -15.55 -18.99
N ASP A 200 -6.90 -16.87 -18.81
CA ASP A 200 -5.87 -17.59 -18.05
C ASP A 200 -4.48 -17.48 -18.65
N SER A 201 -4.34 -17.54 -19.98
CA SER A 201 -3.04 -17.36 -20.64
C SER A 201 -2.47 -15.94 -20.43
N GLN A 202 -3.31 -14.91 -20.48
CA GLN A 202 -2.91 -13.54 -20.19
C GLN A 202 -2.55 -13.35 -18.71
N TRP A 203 -3.30 -13.97 -17.80
CA TRP A 203 -3.04 -13.92 -16.37
C TRP A 203 -1.71 -14.57 -16.01
N GLU A 204 -1.45 -15.79 -16.49
CA GLU A 204 -0.18 -16.48 -16.24
C GLU A 204 1.02 -15.66 -16.77
N SER A 205 0.88 -15.07 -17.96
CA SER A 205 1.94 -14.21 -18.52
C SER A 205 2.16 -12.94 -17.69
N PHE A 206 1.09 -12.36 -17.17
CA PHE A 206 1.14 -11.20 -16.28
C PHE A 206 1.79 -11.55 -14.94
N LYS A 207 1.33 -12.63 -14.30
CA LYS A 207 1.84 -13.13 -13.02
C LYS A 207 3.35 -13.39 -13.09
N ASN A 208 3.79 -14.16 -14.09
CA ASN A 208 5.21 -14.46 -14.28
C ASN A 208 6.04 -13.18 -14.44
N CYS A 209 5.57 -12.23 -15.25
CA CYS A 209 6.28 -10.95 -15.43
C CYS A 209 6.39 -10.12 -14.14
N VAL A 210 5.41 -10.21 -13.24
CA VAL A 210 5.41 -9.44 -11.98
C VAL A 210 6.24 -10.11 -10.90
N VAL A 211 6.22 -11.45 -10.85
CA VAL A 211 6.89 -12.25 -9.80
C VAL A 211 8.36 -12.56 -10.15
N ASP A 212 8.75 -12.56 -11.42
CA ASP A 212 10.13 -12.75 -11.91
C ASP A 212 11.03 -11.52 -11.64
#